data_AF-A0A929TSA5-F1
#
_entry.id   AF-A0A929TSA5-F1
#
_cell.length_a   1.000
_cell.length_b   1.000
_cell.length_c   1.000
_cell.angle_alpha   90.00
_cell.angle_beta   90.00
_cell.angle_gamma   90.00
#
_symmetry.space_group_name_H-M   'P 1'
#
loop_
_entity.id
_entity.type
_entity.pdbx_description
1 polymer ?
#
loop_
_entity_poly.entity_id
_entity_poly.type
_entity_poly.pdbx_seq_one_letter_code
_entity_poly.pdbx_strand_id
1 'polypeptide(L)'
;IRVWDETKVIVKLPGKDVSIKEIVNKEYQIKHSDSGKVGEFKLNMIYSEALMYLIKNLIDDELLVETVSNIRAVEEDIRNLAAHDIVSLDSDYIREKTEFTPVQIMDMLKILFSRTNFSIKKEDWNSYEDMNEELKRRISDHREEESSC
;
A
#
# COMPACT_ATOMS: atom_id res chain seq x y z
N ILE A 1 0.34 6.77 -18.77
CA ILE A 1 -0.87 6.58 -17.91
C ILE A 1 -1.19 5.08 -17.92
N ARG A 2 -1.43 4.46 -16.76
CA ARG A 2 -1.79 3.04 -16.67
C ARG A 2 -3.31 2.90 -16.79
N VAL A 3 -3.77 2.30 -17.87
CA VAL A 3 -5.19 2.10 -18.19
C VAL A 3 -5.49 0.61 -18.32
N TRP A 4 -6.75 0.24 -18.09
CA TRP A 4 -7.19 -1.12 -18.31
C TRP A 4 -7.22 -1.46 -19.80
N ASP A 5 -6.96 -2.73 -20.13
CA ASP A 5 -7.18 -3.25 -21.46
C ASP A 5 -8.65 -3.70 -21.58
N GLU A 6 -9.45 -2.92 -22.31
CA GLU A 6 -10.90 -3.10 -22.44
C GLU A 6 -11.30 -4.49 -22.93
N THR A 7 -10.45 -5.14 -23.74
CA THR A 7 -10.71 -6.47 -24.26
C THR A 7 -10.38 -7.56 -23.25
N LYS A 8 -9.30 -7.40 -22.48
CA LYS A 8 -8.87 -8.41 -21.51
C LYS A 8 -9.69 -8.42 -20.25
N VAL A 9 -10.19 -7.26 -19.82
CA VAL A 9 -10.96 -7.18 -18.56
C VAL A 9 -12.29 -7.93 -18.60
N ILE A 10 -12.85 -8.17 -19.77
CA ILE A 10 -14.10 -8.93 -19.96
C ILE A 10 -13.88 -10.43 -20.16
N VAL A 11 -12.63 -10.86 -20.39
CA VAL A 11 -12.30 -12.28 -20.59
C VAL A 11 -12.23 -12.96 -19.22
N LYS A 12 -12.78 -14.18 -19.15
CA LYS A 12 -12.70 -15.02 -17.95
C LYS A 12 -11.25 -15.34 -17.61
N LEU A 13 -10.90 -15.24 -16.34
CA LEU A 13 -9.55 -15.51 -15.88
C LEU A 13 -9.22 -17.01 -16.04
N PRO A 14 -7.97 -17.36 -16.36
CA PRO A 14 -7.57 -18.76 -16.46
C PRO A 14 -7.94 -19.55 -15.18
N GLY A 15 -8.68 -20.65 -15.35
CA GLY A 15 -9.11 -21.49 -14.23
C GLY A 15 -10.21 -20.90 -13.34
N LYS A 16 -10.81 -19.76 -13.70
CA LYS A 16 -11.96 -19.17 -12.99
C LYS A 16 -13.08 -18.82 -13.96
N ASP A 17 -14.32 -18.97 -13.50
CA ASP A 17 -15.51 -18.65 -14.33
C ASP A 17 -15.89 -17.16 -14.32
N VAL A 18 -14.95 -16.30 -13.91
CA VAL A 18 -15.17 -14.88 -13.63
C VAL A 18 -14.07 -14.05 -14.29
N SER A 19 -14.46 -12.91 -14.85
CA SER A 19 -13.59 -11.90 -15.45
C SER A 19 -13.15 -10.83 -14.45
N ILE A 20 -12.15 -10.04 -14.83
CA ILE A 20 -11.73 -8.87 -14.03
C ILE A 20 -12.93 -7.94 -13.84
N LYS A 21 -13.62 -7.56 -14.93
CA LYS A 21 -14.76 -6.63 -14.90
C LYS A 21 -15.83 -7.05 -13.91
N GLU A 22 -16.19 -8.32 -13.87
CA GLU A 22 -17.19 -8.86 -12.94
C GLU A 22 -16.76 -8.73 -11.48
N ILE A 23 -15.48 -9.02 -11.16
CA ILE A 23 -14.94 -8.85 -9.80
C ILE A 23 -15.02 -7.40 -9.35
N VAL A 24 -14.44 -6.48 -10.14
CA VAL A 24 -14.36 -5.06 -9.77
C VAL A 24 -15.75 -4.45 -9.65
N ASN A 25 -16.67 -4.78 -10.57
CA ASN A 25 -18.05 -4.31 -10.52
C ASN A 25 -18.78 -4.81 -9.27
N LYS A 26 -18.67 -6.11 -8.95
CA LYS A 26 -19.31 -6.71 -7.78
C LYS A 26 -18.84 -6.02 -6.50
N GLU A 27 -17.54 -5.91 -6.28
CA GLU A 27 -17.01 -5.29 -5.06
C GLU A 27 -17.34 -3.80 -4.99
N TYR A 28 -17.28 -3.08 -6.12
CA TYR A 28 -17.66 -1.67 -6.16
C TYR A 28 -19.13 -1.46 -5.78
N GLN A 29 -20.02 -2.31 -6.26
CA GLN A 29 -21.44 -2.28 -5.91
C GLN A 29 -21.68 -2.59 -4.44
N ILE A 30 -20.94 -3.55 -3.87
CA ILE A 30 -21.01 -3.86 -2.44
C ILE A 30 -20.55 -2.64 -1.61
N LYS A 31 -19.42 -2.03 -1.95
CA LYS A 31 -18.90 -0.86 -1.22
C LYS A 31 -19.86 0.34 -1.26
N HIS A 32 -20.57 0.52 -2.37
CA HIS A 32 -21.43 1.68 -2.58
C HIS A 32 -22.93 1.37 -2.42
N SER A 33 -23.30 0.21 -1.88
CA SER A 33 -24.70 -0.25 -1.80
C SER A 33 -25.64 0.78 -1.14
N ASP A 34 -25.10 1.55 -0.20
CA ASP A 34 -25.86 2.51 0.60
C ASP A 34 -26.14 3.82 -0.16
N SER A 35 -25.49 4.03 -1.31
CA SER A 35 -25.61 5.25 -2.13
C SER A 35 -26.79 5.25 -3.11
N GLY A 36 -27.68 4.25 -3.05
CA GLY A 36 -28.84 4.13 -3.92
C GLY A 36 -28.54 3.44 -5.26
N LYS A 37 -28.82 4.09 -6.41
CA LYS A 37 -28.50 3.51 -7.73
C LYS A 37 -27.00 3.58 -8.00
N VAL A 38 -26.28 2.51 -7.66
CA VAL A 38 -24.86 2.36 -7.96
C VAL A 38 -24.66 2.00 -9.43
N GLY A 39 -23.88 2.80 -10.15
CA GLY A 39 -23.46 2.49 -11.52
C GLY A 39 -22.39 1.39 -11.58
N GLU A 40 -21.99 1.01 -12.79
CA GLU A 40 -20.83 0.13 -12.98
C GLU A 40 -19.51 0.84 -12.62
N PHE A 41 -18.53 0.06 -12.16
CA PHE A 41 -17.17 0.54 -11.97
C PHE A 41 -16.59 0.95 -13.33
N LYS A 42 -16.02 2.17 -13.38
CA LYS A 42 -15.42 2.69 -14.60
C LYS A 42 -13.99 2.19 -14.74
N LEU A 43 -13.76 1.22 -15.63
CA LEU A 43 -12.44 0.65 -15.94
C LEU A 43 -11.61 1.57 -16.85
N ASN A 44 -11.35 2.80 -16.41
CA ASN A 44 -10.52 3.76 -17.13
C ASN A 44 -9.04 3.68 -16.70
N MET A 45 -8.65 4.42 -15.68
CA MET A 45 -7.33 4.37 -15.08
C MET A 45 -7.28 3.27 -14.01
N ILE A 46 -6.09 2.71 -13.82
CA ILE A 46 -5.85 1.72 -12.78
C ILE A 46 -5.60 2.45 -11.45
N TYR A 47 -6.54 2.30 -10.51
CA TYR A 47 -6.43 2.79 -9.13
C TYR A 47 -6.20 1.64 -8.16
N SER A 48 -5.64 1.95 -6.98
CA SER A 48 -5.40 1.00 -5.89
C SER A 48 -6.67 0.29 -5.42
N GLU A 49 -7.81 0.98 -5.42
CA GLU A 49 -9.12 0.41 -5.06
C GLU A 49 -9.47 -0.85 -5.90
N ALA A 50 -9.30 -0.76 -7.22
CA ALA A 50 -9.55 -1.90 -8.10
C ALA A 50 -8.56 -3.05 -7.86
N LEU A 51 -7.30 -2.73 -7.54
CA LEU A 51 -6.30 -3.76 -7.22
C LEU A 51 -6.62 -4.48 -5.90
N MET A 52 -7.12 -3.76 -4.90
CA MET A 52 -7.60 -4.36 -3.65
C MET A 52 -8.76 -5.33 -3.93
N TYR A 53 -9.75 -4.95 -4.75
CA TYR A 53 -10.86 -5.84 -5.12
C TYR A 53 -10.39 -7.14 -5.78
N LEU A 54 -9.36 -7.05 -6.64
CA LEU A 54 -8.76 -8.22 -7.27
C LEU A 54 -8.02 -9.10 -6.25
N ILE A 55 -7.20 -8.52 -5.36
CA ILE A 55 -6.51 -9.27 -4.30
C ILE A 55 -7.53 -10.03 -3.44
N LYS A 56 -8.58 -9.34 -2.99
CA LYS A 56 -9.67 -9.91 -2.17
C LYS A 56 -10.39 -11.10 -2.81
N ASN A 57 -10.54 -11.11 -4.13
CA ASN A 57 -11.31 -12.15 -4.84
C ASN A 57 -10.43 -13.23 -5.48
N LEU A 58 -9.13 -12.97 -5.65
CA LEU A 58 -8.24 -13.88 -6.36
C LEU A 58 -7.27 -14.61 -5.44
N ILE A 59 -6.95 -14.06 -4.27
CA ILE A 59 -5.97 -14.61 -3.35
C ILE A 59 -6.66 -15.11 -2.09
N ASP A 60 -6.33 -16.34 -1.69
CA ASP A 60 -6.84 -16.99 -0.48
C ASP A 60 -5.82 -16.82 0.67
N ASP A 61 -5.70 -15.59 1.16
CA ASP A 61 -4.85 -15.21 2.30
C ASP A 61 -5.56 -14.11 3.09
N GLU A 62 -6.23 -14.50 4.17
CA GLU A 62 -7.06 -13.60 4.98
C GLU A 62 -6.25 -12.42 5.52
N LEU A 63 -5.03 -12.68 6.01
CA LEU A 63 -4.14 -11.64 6.53
C LEU A 63 -3.73 -10.65 5.42
N LEU A 64 -3.45 -11.12 4.20
CA LEU A 64 -3.17 -10.23 3.07
C LEU A 64 -4.38 -9.36 2.75
N VAL A 65 -5.57 -9.97 2.67
CA VAL A 65 -6.81 -9.28 2.29
C VAL A 65 -7.15 -8.20 3.32
N GLU A 66 -7.03 -8.51 4.61
CA GLU A 66 -7.19 -7.53 5.69
C GLU A 66 -6.15 -6.42 5.59
N THR A 67 -4.87 -6.77 5.44
CA THR A 67 -3.77 -5.79 5.36
C THR A 67 -3.95 -4.81 4.19
N VAL A 68 -4.31 -5.31 3.00
CA VAL A 68 -4.53 -4.44 1.83
C VAL A 68 -5.78 -3.55 2.02
N SER A 69 -6.82 -4.07 2.67
CA SER A 69 -8.03 -3.28 2.97
C SER A 69 -7.72 -2.14 3.93
N ASN A 70 -6.94 -2.41 4.99
CA ASN A 70 -6.51 -1.40 5.95
C ASN A 70 -5.59 -0.35 5.32
N ILE A 71 -4.63 -0.76 4.48
CA ILE A 71 -3.78 0.19 3.72
C ILE A 71 -4.62 1.04 2.75
N ARG A 72 -5.65 0.47 2.13
CA ARG A 72 -6.55 1.23 1.26
C ARG A 72 -7.34 2.28 2.03
N ALA A 73 -7.82 1.98 3.24
CA ALA A 73 -8.47 2.95 4.12
C ALA A 73 -7.51 4.10 4.48
N VAL A 74 -6.29 3.78 4.91
CA VAL A 74 -5.23 4.78 5.18
C VAL A 74 -4.96 5.68 3.96
N GLU A 75 -4.98 5.10 2.76
CA GLU A 75 -4.81 5.88 1.52
C GLU A 75 -5.96 6.85 1.27
N GLU A 76 -7.21 6.37 1.43
CA GLU A 76 -8.44 7.17 1.28
C GLU A 76 -8.50 8.31 2.28
N ASP A 77 -8.21 8.04 3.56
CA ASP A 77 -8.46 8.97 4.67
C ASP A 77 -7.35 9.99 4.88
N ILE A 78 -6.08 9.61 4.66
CA ILE A 78 -4.93 10.46 5.01
C ILE A 78 -4.04 10.77 3.81
N ARG A 79 -3.61 9.75 3.03
CA ARG A 79 -2.63 9.98 1.96
C ARG A 79 -3.20 10.87 0.87
N ASN A 80 -4.46 10.64 0.47
CA ASN A 80 -5.12 11.46 -0.54
C ASN A 80 -5.25 12.92 -0.10
N LEU A 81 -5.66 13.15 1.16
CA LEU A 81 -5.71 14.48 1.77
C LEU A 81 -4.32 15.16 1.72
N ALA A 82 -3.27 14.46 2.19
CA ALA A 82 -1.91 14.98 2.21
C ALA A 82 -1.33 15.30 0.82
N ALA A 83 -1.76 14.58 -0.21
CA ALA A 83 -1.26 14.73 -1.58
C ALA A 83 -2.00 15.79 -2.39
N HIS A 84 -3.26 16.11 -2.03
CA HIS A 84 -4.09 17.07 -2.74
C HIS A 84 -4.21 18.42 -2.04
N ASP A 85 -4.04 18.45 -0.72
CA ASP A 85 -4.21 19.64 0.10
C ASP A 85 -2.97 19.93 0.97
N ILE A 86 -2.77 21.21 1.31
CA ILE A 86 -1.76 21.60 2.29
C ILE A 86 -2.35 21.38 3.69
N VAL A 87 -1.93 20.30 4.34
CA VAL A 87 -2.39 19.92 5.68
C VAL A 87 -1.21 19.66 6.62
N SER A 88 -1.41 19.95 7.91
CA SER A 88 -0.47 19.55 8.96
C SER A 88 -0.93 18.22 9.55
N LEU A 89 -0.08 17.21 9.50
CA LEU A 89 -0.38 15.86 10.00
C LEU A 89 0.64 15.50 11.08
N ASP A 90 0.14 15.00 12.21
CA ASP A 90 0.94 14.39 13.26
C ASP A 90 0.45 12.95 13.52
N SER A 91 1.12 12.26 14.43
CA SER A 91 0.82 10.84 14.72
C SER A 91 -0.55 10.65 15.37
N ASP A 92 -1.03 11.62 16.14
CA ASP A 92 -2.34 11.53 16.79
C ASP A 92 -3.46 11.72 15.78
N TYR A 93 -3.31 12.69 14.86
CA TYR A 93 -4.24 12.90 13.75
C TYR A 93 -4.36 11.67 12.85
N ILE A 94 -3.22 11.06 12.49
CA ILE A 94 -3.21 9.83 11.67
C ILE A 94 -3.95 8.70 12.38
N ARG A 95 -3.68 8.51 13.69
CA ARG A 95 -4.34 7.47 14.49
C ARG A 95 -5.83 7.72 14.64
N GLU A 96 -6.26 8.96 14.84
CA GLU A 96 -7.69 9.31 14.95
C GLU A 96 -8.45 8.97 13.66
N LYS A 97 -7.83 9.24 12.49
CA LYS A 97 -8.49 9.03 11.20
C LYS A 97 -8.45 7.59 10.70
N THR A 98 -7.38 6.86 11.02
CA THR A 98 -7.14 5.54 10.42
C THR A 98 -7.19 4.40 11.43
N GLU A 99 -7.28 4.70 12.73
CA GLU A 99 -7.09 3.76 13.84
C GLU A 99 -5.66 3.17 13.95
N PHE A 100 -4.75 3.55 13.04
CA PHE A 100 -3.37 3.07 12.99
C PHE A 100 -2.36 4.17 13.29
N THR A 101 -1.31 3.81 14.01
CA THR A 101 -0.11 4.64 14.14
C THR A 101 0.76 4.55 12.88
N PRO A 102 1.65 5.53 12.61
CA PRO A 102 2.60 5.46 11.51
C PRO A 102 3.46 4.18 11.50
N VAL A 103 3.83 3.68 12.69
CA VAL A 103 4.61 2.43 12.83
C VAL A 103 3.78 1.22 12.38
N GLN A 104 2.51 1.14 12.80
CA GLN A 104 1.61 0.04 12.36
C GLN A 104 1.38 0.08 10.85
N ILE A 105 1.24 1.28 10.26
CA ILE A 105 1.12 1.44 8.80
C ILE A 105 2.39 0.92 8.11
N MET A 106 3.57 1.25 8.63
CA MET A 106 4.83 0.75 8.11
C MET A 106 4.94 -0.77 8.22
N ASP A 107 4.49 -1.35 9.33
CA ASP A 107 4.50 -2.80 9.52
C ASP A 107 3.53 -3.51 8.55
N MET A 108 2.35 -2.93 8.28
CA MET A 108 1.47 -3.40 7.21
C MET A 108 2.16 -3.38 5.85
N LEU A 109 2.92 -2.33 5.51
CA LEU A 109 3.69 -2.30 4.27
C LEU A 109 4.74 -3.43 4.22
N LYS A 110 5.45 -3.70 5.33
CA LYS A 110 6.41 -4.83 5.41
C LYS A 110 5.72 -6.18 5.18
N ILE A 111 4.52 -6.36 5.74
CA ILE A 111 3.66 -7.55 5.55
C ILE A 111 3.25 -7.72 4.09
N LEU A 112 3.00 -6.62 3.36
CA LEU A 112 2.74 -6.68 1.92
C LEU A 112 4.00 -7.06 1.13
N PHE A 113 5.14 -6.45 1.45
CA PHE A 113 6.40 -6.74 0.79
C PHE A 113 6.88 -8.19 1.00
N SER A 114 6.64 -8.78 2.18
CA SER A 114 7.01 -10.17 2.45
C SER A 114 6.25 -11.20 1.61
N ARG A 115 5.13 -10.80 0.99
CA ARG A 115 4.33 -11.62 0.07
C ARG A 115 4.70 -11.44 -1.39
N THR A 116 5.67 -10.60 -1.68
CA THR A 116 6.21 -10.42 -3.02
C THR A 116 7.45 -11.28 -3.20
N ASN A 117 7.85 -11.47 -4.46
CA ASN A 117 9.15 -12.10 -4.76
C ASN A 117 10.32 -11.11 -4.62
N PHE A 118 10.12 -9.93 -4.04
CA PHE A 118 11.23 -9.06 -3.68
C PHE A 118 11.97 -9.69 -2.50
N SER A 119 13.27 -9.96 -2.70
CA SER A 119 14.13 -10.54 -1.66
C SER A 119 14.55 -9.51 -0.61
N ILE A 120 13.58 -8.85 0.02
CA ILE A 120 13.81 -7.84 1.06
C ILE A 120 14.06 -8.58 2.37
N LYS A 121 15.26 -8.38 2.92
CA LYS A 121 15.67 -8.93 4.20
C LYS A 121 15.27 -7.99 5.33
N LYS A 122 15.26 -8.50 6.57
CA LYS A 122 14.93 -7.70 7.75
C LYS A 122 15.89 -6.52 7.90
N GLU A 123 17.16 -6.73 7.56
CA GLU A 123 18.23 -5.74 7.68
C GLU A 123 18.04 -4.57 6.70
N ASP A 124 17.41 -4.80 5.54
CA ASP A 124 17.20 -3.76 4.52
C ASP A 124 16.34 -2.59 5.05
N TRP A 125 15.46 -2.86 6.01
CA TRP A 125 14.64 -1.85 6.68
C TRP A 125 15.43 -0.94 7.64
N ASN A 126 16.63 -1.36 8.04
CA ASN A 126 17.52 -0.60 8.93
C ASN A 126 18.61 0.19 8.17
N SER A 127 18.54 0.23 6.83
CA SER A 127 19.56 0.86 5.98
C SER A 127 19.98 2.28 6.40
N TYR A 128 19.05 3.10 6.92
CA TYR A 128 19.38 4.41 7.46
C TYR A 128 20.20 4.34 8.76
N GLU A 129 19.88 3.42 9.67
CA GLU A 129 20.63 3.23 10.91
C GLU A 129 22.03 2.68 10.61
N ASP A 130 22.12 1.68 9.72
CA ASP A 130 23.40 1.10 9.30
C ASP A 130 24.31 2.16 8.65
N MET A 131 23.74 3.04 7.82
CA MET A 131 24.46 4.16 7.23
C MET A 131 24.88 5.19 8.30
N ASN A 132 24.00 5.52 9.25
CA ASN A 132 24.31 6.46 10.32
C ASN A 132 25.46 5.96 11.20
N GLU A 133 25.47 4.67 11.54
CA GLU A 133 26.55 4.05 12.30
C GLU A 133 27.87 4.09 11.52
N GLU A 134 27.86 3.81 10.21
CA GLU A 134 29.06 3.91 9.38
C GLU A 134 29.57 5.37 9.27
N LEU A 135 28.68 6.35 9.18
CA LEU A 135 29.05 7.76 9.18
C LEU A 135 29.70 8.17 10.51
N LYS A 136 29.11 7.77 11.65
CA LYS A 136 29.68 8.03 12.97
C LYS A 136 31.07 7.40 13.11
N ARG A 137 31.25 6.16 12.65
CA ARG A 137 32.53 5.44 12.67
C ARG A 137 33.61 6.22 11.91
N ARG A 138 33.34 6.62 10.67
CA ARG A 138 34.29 7.39 9.84
C ARG A 138 34.65 8.75 10.44
N ILE A 139 33.68 9.43 11.05
CA ILE A 139 33.92 10.71 11.71
C ILE A 139 34.81 10.53 12.94
N SER A 140 34.64 9.45 13.71
CA SER A 140 35.47 9.16 14.88
C SER A 140 36.89 8.78 14.46
N ASP A 141 37.05 7.88 13.49
CA ASP A 141 38.37 7.45 12.98
C ASP A 141 39.22 8.65 12.52
N HIS A 142 38.61 9.59 11.81
CA HIS A 142 39.30 10.79 11.32
C HIS A 142 39.80 11.72 12.45
N ARG A 143 39.04 11.84 13.56
CA ARG A 143 39.45 12.69 14.70
C ARG A 143 40.62 12.09 15.48
N GLU A 144 40.72 10.77 15.54
CA GLU A 144 41.83 10.06 16.18
C GLU A 144 43.12 10.23 15.37
N GLU A 145 43.04 10.22 14.04
CA GLU A 145 44.18 10.50 13.14
C GLU A 145 44.71 11.94 13.30
N GLU A 146 43.83 12.94 13.37
CA GLU A 146 44.23 14.35 13.58
C GLU A 146 44.81 14.62 14.97
N SER A 147 44.36 13.90 16.00
CA SER A 147 44.83 14.07 17.38
C SER A 147 46.14 13.34 17.68
N SER A 148 46.57 12.44 16.80
CA SER A 148 47.82 11.67 16.93
C SER A 148 49.01 12.31 16.20
N CYS A 149 48.86 13.50 15.62
CA CYS A 149 49.88 14.23 14.87
C CYS A 149 50.44 15.42 15.69
#